data_AF-A0A922ZNG6-F1
#
_entry.id   AF-A0A922ZNG6-F1
#
_cell.length_a   1.000
_cell.length_b   1.000
_cell.length_c   1.000
_cell.angle_alpha   90.00
_cell.angle_beta   90.00
_cell.angle_gamma   90.00
#
_symmetry.space_group_name_H-M   'P 1'
#
loop_
_entity.id
_entity.type
_entity.pdbx_description
1 polymer ?
#
loop_
_entity_poly.entity_id
_entity_poly.type
_entity_poly.pdbx_seq_one_letter_code
_entity_poly.pdbx_strand_id
1 'polypeptide(L)'
;MSHFKKTVGYLTTCFIVFTVVFAIPVNAAFSDVSPSHDNYQAITYLNEKGIIQGYEDGTFKPDKSVNRAEALKIIILPLYESLQAPDANPFPDVTTDLWFAKYVKKAKDIGVVSGDGVTGNFEGSRNVNLVEYLKMLLLSYNINLTSYQNPTEVLFGDVKDLKQWFIPYLYYAATTNIIHADGSNNIYPADALTRGEVAEITYRLIVNIQGGETQLYLSMAEAEMIKILQYLNSGNVDGATNSAAKSLQYTQSALTISPNETIVQAANSIAQAFDHLVIAYKEGLNKNYSAVEDQAGQAWNLANTAEATNSSVASLAQSIKNIAHAMAESARASQ
;
A
#
# COMPACT_ATOMS: atom_id res chain seq x y z
N MET A 1 23.60 -28.54 -3.24
CA MET A 1 22.38 -27.82 -2.84
C MET A 1 21.82 -28.55 -1.62
N SER A 2 21.95 -27.98 -0.42
CA SER A 2 21.79 -28.72 0.85
C SER A 2 20.40 -29.37 0.98
N HIS A 3 20.33 -30.50 1.69
CA HIS A 3 19.09 -31.20 2.01
C HIS A 3 18.02 -30.23 2.57
N PHE A 4 18.47 -29.27 3.38
CA PHE A 4 17.66 -28.18 3.92
C PHE A 4 16.89 -27.37 2.87
N LYS A 5 17.54 -26.95 1.77
CA LYS A 5 16.87 -26.19 0.69
C LYS A 5 15.75 -26.99 0.03
N LYS A 6 15.95 -28.31 -0.15
CA LYS A 6 14.97 -29.18 -0.80
C LYS A 6 13.75 -29.40 0.10
N THR A 7 13.97 -29.68 1.39
CA THR A 7 12.89 -29.91 2.35
C THR A 7 11.99 -28.67 2.50
N VAL A 8 12.58 -27.48 2.63
CA VAL A 8 11.81 -26.23 2.76
C VAL A 8 11.03 -25.91 1.47
N GLY A 9 11.65 -26.10 0.30
CA GLY A 9 11.01 -25.85 -1.00
C GLY A 9 9.78 -26.72 -1.30
N TYR A 10 9.76 -27.98 -0.83
CA TYR A 10 8.59 -28.85 -1.01
C TYR A 10 7.39 -28.42 -0.15
N LEU A 11 7.63 -27.84 1.04
CA LEU A 11 6.57 -27.45 1.96
C LEU A 11 5.95 -26.09 1.62
N THR A 12 6.74 -25.14 1.08
CA THR A 12 6.22 -23.89 0.52
C THR A 12 5.34 -24.15 -0.71
N THR A 13 5.63 -25.20 -1.49
CA THR A 13 4.82 -25.58 -2.66
C THR A 13 3.46 -26.20 -2.27
N CYS A 14 3.38 -26.90 -1.13
CA CYS A 14 2.11 -27.39 -0.56
C CYS A 14 1.24 -26.28 0.05
N PHE A 15 1.77 -25.07 0.21
CA PHE A 15 1.07 -23.92 0.79
C PHE A 15 0.14 -23.20 -0.22
N ILE A 16 0.25 -23.50 -1.52
CA ILE A 16 -0.42 -22.74 -2.60
C ILE A 16 -1.94 -23.02 -2.70
N VAL A 17 -2.52 -23.92 -1.88
CA VAL A 17 -3.94 -24.34 -2.02
C VAL A 17 -4.88 -23.82 -0.93
N PHE A 18 -4.46 -22.91 -0.04
CA PHE A 18 -5.37 -22.38 0.99
C PHE A 18 -5.17 -20.90 1.27
N THR A 19 -5.89 -20.04 0.54
CA THR A 19 -6.07 -18.63 0.89
C THR A 19 -7.13 -18.55 1.99
N VAL A 20 -6.70 -18.36 3.24
CA VAL A 20 -7.60 -17.81 4.27
C VAL A 20 -7.61 -16.31 4.07
N VAL A 21 -8.66 -15.80 3.43
CA VAL A 21 -8.89 -14.37 3.33
C VAL A 21 -9.43 -13.91 4.68
N PHE A 22 -8.80 -12.92 5.31
CA PHE A 22 -9.52 -12.10 6.29
C PHE A 22 -10.54 -11.25 5.53
N ALA A 23 -11.68 -11.84 5.14
CA ALA A 23 -12.69 -11.17 4.32
C ALA A 23 -14.02 -11.04 5.05
N ILE A 24 -14.52 -9.80 5.06
CA ILE A 24 -15.91 -9.55 4.69
C ILE A 24 -15.96 -9.76 3.16
N PRO A 25 -16.91 -10.53 2.60
CA PRO A 25 -16.93 -10.82 1.16
C PRO A 25 -17.01 -9.53 0.33
N VAL A 26 -16.01 -9.29 -0.51
CA VAL A 26 -15.96 -8.17 -1.46
C VAL A 26 -15.91 -8.72 -2.88
N ASN A 27 -16.86 -8.30 -3.72
CA ASN A 27 -16.98 -8.73 -5.11
C ASN A 27 -15.94 -7.99 -5.98
N ALA A 28 -15.37 -8.65 -6.99
CA ALA A 28 -14.39 -8.01 -7.87
C ALA A 28 -14.98 -6.75 -8.53
N ALA A 29 -14.32 -5.60 -8.35
CA ALA A 29 -14.87 -4.31 -8.79
C ALA A 29 -14.85 -4.12 -10.31
N PHE A 30 -13.83 -4.66 -11.01
CA PHE A 30 -13.60 -4.45 -12.45
C PHE A 30 -12.98 -5.69 -13.12
N SER A 31 -13.26 -5.89 -14.40
CA SER A 31 -12.84 -7.11 -15.14
C SER A 31 -11.34 -7.16 -15.48
N ASP A 32 -10.67 -6.02 -15.51
CA ASP A 32 -9.25 -5.86 -15.86
C ASP A 32 -8.33 -5.61 -14.66
N VAL A 33 -8.87 -5.73 -13.44
CA VAL A 33 -8.10 -5.58 -12.20
C VAL A 33 -8.06 -6.92 -11.49
N SER A 34 -7.00 -7.70 -11.75
CA SER A 34 -6.77 -8.98 -11.07
C SER A 34 -6.60 -8.78 -9.56
N PRO A 35 -7.08 -9.71 -8.70
CA PRO A 35 -6.75 -9.72 -7.27
C PRO A 35 -5.25 -9.67 -6.96
N SER A 36 -4.39 -10.06 -7.90
CA SER A 36 -2.93 -10.00 -7.78
C SER A 36 -2.31 -8.68 -8.25
N HIS A 37 -3.11 -7.73 -8.75
CA HIS A 37 -2.62 -6.43 -9.23
C HIS A 37 -2.23 -5.55 -8.02
N ASP A 38 -1.11 -4.83 -8.11
CA ASP A 38 -0.57 -4.06 -6.97
C ASP A 38 -1.58 -3.05 -6.39
N ASN A 39 -2.38 -2.41 -7.25
CA ASN A 39 -3.43 -1.46 -6.83
C ASN A 39 -4.82 -2.07 -6.63
N TYR A 40 -4.99 -3.41 -6.65
CA TYR A 40 -6.31 -4.06 -6.57
C TYR A 40 -7.11 -3.59 -5.36
N GLN A 41 -6.46 -3.53 -4.19
CA GLN A 41 -7.11 -3.15 -2.95
C GLN A 41 -7.58 -1.69 -2.96
N ALA A 42 -6.69 -0.78 -3.34
CA ALA A 42 -7.01 0.64 -3.44
C ALA A 42 -8.17 0.89 -4.40
N ILE A 43 -8.14 0.25 -5.57
CA ILE A 43 -9.18 0.39 -6.59
C ILE A 43 -10.52 -0.12 -6.07
N THR A 44 -10.53 -1.33 -5.49
CA THR A 44 -11.75 -1.94 -4.95
C THR A 44 -12.34 -1.08 -3.84
N TYR A 45 -11.52 -0.66 -2.88
CA TYR A 45 -11.93 0.18 -1.76
C TYR A 45 -12.58 1.49 -2.22
N LEU A 46 -11.90 2.22 -3.09
CA LEU A 46 -12.39 3.51 -3.56
C LEU A 46 -13.65 3.36 -4.42
N ASN A 47 -13.80 2.25 -5.14
CA ASN A 47 -15.02 1.95 -5.88
C ASN A 47 -16.21 1.69 -4.93
N GLU A 48 -16.00 0.92 -3.86
CA GLU A 48 -17.03 0.66 -2.84
C GLU A 48 -17.47 1.94 -2.12
N LYS A 49 -16.54 2.87 -1.87
CA LYS A 49 -16.84 4.20 -1.32
C LYS A 49 -17.44 5.16 -2.35
N GLY A 50 -17.59 4.74 -3.62
CA GLY A 50 -18.12 5.56 -4.70
C GLY A 50 -17.20 6.71 -5.14
N ILE A 51 -15.92 6.65 -4.77
CA ILE A 51 -14.92 7.70 -5.04
C ILE A 51 -14.39 7.62 -6.46
N ILE A 52 -14.13 6.39 -6.92
CA ILE A 52 -13.74 6.12 -8.31
C ILE A 52 -14.79 5.27 -9.00
N GLN A 53 -14.81 5.35 -10.32
CA GLN A 53 -15.66 4.55 -11.19
C GLN A 53 -14.84 4.03 -12.38
N GLY A 54 -15.23 2.87 -12.87
CA GLY A 54 -14.74 2.30 -14.11
C GLY A 54 -15.42 2.89 -15.34
N TYR A 55 -15.12 2.29 -16.48
CA TYR A 55 -15.74 2.58 -17.76
C TYR A 55 -17.02 1.74 -17.92
N GLU A 56 -17.89 2.15 -18.86
CA GLU A 56 -19.13 1.45 -19.18
C GLU A 56 -18.91 0.00 -19.65
N ASP A 57 -17.71 -0.30 -20.16
CA ASP A 57 -17.28 -1.63 -20.59
C ASP A 57 -16.90 -2.57 -19.42
N GLY A 58 -17.00 -2.11 -18.16
CA GLY A 58 -16.68 -2.89 -16.96
C GLY A 58 -15.20 -2.87 -16.55
N THR A 59 -14.37 -2.11 -17.26
CA THR A 59 -12.93 -1.99 -16.98
C THR A 59 -12.59 -0.77 -16.10
N PHE A 60 -11.42 -0.77 -15.47
CA PHE A 60 -10.85 0.36 -14.75
C PHE A 60 -9.70 1.04 -15.48
N LYS A 61 -8.91 0.28 -16.25
CA LYS A 61 -7.69 0.68 -16.97
C LYS A 61 -6.61 1.23 -16.03
N PRO A 62 -6.09 0.42 -15.09
CA PRO A 62 -5.18 0.88 -14.04
C PRO A 62 -3.91 1.55 -14.61
N ASP A 63 -3.35 1.04 -15.70
CA ASP A 63 -2.10 1.57 -16.29
C ASP A 63 -2.29 2.80 -17.18
N LYS A 64 -3.53 3.25 -17.39
CA LYS A 64 -3.80 4.43 -18.22
C LYS A 64 -3.41 5.69 -17.45
N SER A 65 -2.65 6.60 -18.06
CA SER A 65 -2.35 7.91 -17.48
C SER A 65 -3.61 8.74 -17.24
N VAL A 66 -3.57 9.58 -16.21
CA VAL A 66 -4.67 10.46 -15.78
C VAL A 66 -4.36 11.90 -16.15
N ASN A 67 -5.32 12.60 -16.75
CA ASN A 67 -5.20 14.03 -16.96
C ASN A 67 -5.60 14.85 -15.72
N ARG A 68 -5.17 16.11 -15.68
CA ARG A 68 -5.42 17.00 -14.53
C ARG A 68 -6.91 17.19 -14.23
N ALA A 69 -7.76 17.23 -15.25
CA ALA A 69 -9.22 17.33 -15.08
C ALA A 69 -9.82 16.07 -14.43
N GLU A 70 -9.42 14.88 -14.88
CA GLU A 70 -9.81 13.58 -14.31
C GLU A 70 -9.35 13.44 -12.86
N ALA A 71 -8.09 13.80 -12.59
CA ALA A 71 -7.53 13.80 -11.24
C ALA A 71 -8.34 14.70 -10.28
N LEU A 72 -8.69 15.91 -10.74
CA LEU A 72 -9.48 16.84 -9.93
C LEU A 72 -10.89 16.32 -9.66
N LYS A 73 -11.53 15.68 -10.64
CA LYS A 73 -12.83 15.06 -10.45
C LYS A 73 -12.77 13.98 -9.36
N ILE A 74 -11.74 13.12 -9.39
CA ILE A 74 -11.54 12.07 -8.38
C ILE A 74 -11.38 12.67 -6.98
N ILE A 75 -10.65 13.78 -6.85
CA ILE A 75 -10.40 14.43 -5.55
C ILE A 75 -11.64 15.17 -5.03
N ILE A 76 -12.29 15.97 -5.88
CA ILE A 76 -13.32 16.93 -5.47
C ILE A 76 -14.69 16.29 -5.33
N LEU A 77 -15.06 15.36 -6.22
CA LEU A 77 -16.41 14.79 -6.24
C LEU A 77 -16.82 14.14 -4.91
N PRO A 78 -15.96 13.35 -4.21
CA PRO A 78 -16.34 12.72 -2.95
C PRO A 78 -16.49 13.68 -1.77
N LEU A 79 -15.89 14.88 -1.87
CA LEU A 79 -15.82 15.85 -0.76
C LEU A 79 -17.03 16.77 -0.70
N TYR A 80 -17.86 16.79 -1.75
CA TYR A 80 -18.96 17.74 -1.88
C TYR A 80 -20.21 17.08 -2.47
N GLU A 81 -21.30 17.08 -1.70
CA GLU A 81 -22.59 16.51 -2.11
C GLU A 81 -23.19 17.20 -3.34
N SER A 82 -22.91 18.49 -3.54
CA SER A 82 -23.34 19.23 -4.72
C SER A 82 -22.26 20.19 -5.21
N LEU A 83 -22.13 20.27 -6.53
CA LEU A 83 -21.20 21.16 -7.22
C LEU A 83 -21.97 21.99 -8.23
N GLN A 84 -21.86 23.30 -8.11
CA GLN A 84 -22.52 24.23 -9.02
C GLN A 84 -21.66 24.42 -10.28
N ALA A 85 -22.32 24.55 -11.43
CA ALA A 85 -21.65 25.01 -12.63
C ALA A 85 -21.09 26.42 -12.41
N PRO A 86 -19.92 26.75 -12.99
CA PRO A 86 -19.40 28.10 -12.94
C PRO A 86 -20.29 29.08 -13.73
N ASP A 87 -20.45 30.27 -13.17
CA ASP A 87 -21.11 31.43 -13.77
C ASP A 87 -20.19 32.21 -14.74
N ALA A 88 -18.88 32.03 -14.61
CA ALA A 88 -17.85 32.52 -15.52
C ALA A 88 -16.68 31.54 -15.62
N ASN A 89 -15.91 31.60 -16.72
CA ASN A 89 -14.75 30.72 -16.93
C ASN A 89 -13.78 30.79 -15.73
N PRO A 90 -13.55 29.69 -14.98
CA PRO A 90 -12.67 29.70 -13.82
C PRO A 90 -11.20 29.90 -14.21
N PHE A 91 -10.81 29.53 -15.42
CA PHE A 91 -9.50 29.78 -16.01
C PHE A 91 -9.67 30.10 -17.50
N PRO A 92 -8.70 30.75 -18.17
CA PRO A 92 -8.85 31.15 -19.57
C PRO A 92 -9.12 29.95 -20.51
N ASP A 93 -8.56 28.78 -20.22
CA ASP A 93 -8.71 27.52 -20.96
C ASP A 93 -9.85 26.63 -20.45
N VAL A 94 -10.65 27.09 -19.49
CA VAL A 94 -11.77 26.31 -18.92
C VAL A 94 -13.06 27.06 -19.14
N THR A 95 -13.77 26.72 -20.22
CA THR A 95 -15.12 27.23 -20.48
C THR A 95 -16.15 26.58 -19.55
N THR A 96 -17.26 27.29 -19.30
CA THR A 96 -18.26 26.88 -18.30
C THR A 96 -19.01 25.59 -18.64
N ASP A 97 -19.03 25.20 -19.92
CA ASP A 97 -19.71 24.02 -20.47
C ASP A 97 -18.86 22.73 -20.43
N LEU A 98 -17.57 22.82 -20.11
CA LEU A 98 -16.71 21.64 -19.99
C LEU A 98 -17.18 20.75 -18.85
N TRP A 99 -17.17 19.43 -19.07
CA TRP A 99 -17.64 18.43 -18.09
C TRP A 99 -16.94 18.54 -16.73
N PHE A 100 -15.69 19.06 -16.72
CA PHE A 100 -14.90 19.22 -15.52
C PHE A 100 -14.93 20.63 -14.90
N ALA A 101 -15.60 21.59 -15.53
CA ALA A 101 -15.55 23.01 -15.14
C ALA A 101 -15.99 23.23 -13.69
N LYS A 102 -17.02 22.50 -13.23
CA LYS A 102 -17.51 22.57 -11.84
C LYS A 102 -16.49 22.11 -10.79
N TYR A 103 -15.68 21.09 -11.10
CA TYR A 103 -14.63 20.62 -10.19
C TYR A 103 -13.50 21.65 -10.12
N VAL A 104 -13.08 22.16 -11.29
CA VAL A 104 -12.03 23.18 -11.39
C VAL A 104 -12.43 24.46 -10.68
N LYS A 105 -13.67 24.92 -10.85
CA LYS A 105 -14.23 26.06 -10.12
C LYS A 105 -14.12 25.82 -8.61
N LYS A 106 -14.61 24.68 -8.12
CA LYS A 106 -14.59 24.38 -6.69
C LYS A 106 -13.17 24.35 -6.13
N ALA A 107 -12.25 23.67 -6.81
CA ALA A 107 -10.85 23.59 -6.41
C ALA A 107 -10.17 24.98 -6.41
N LYS A 108 -10.50 25.84 -7.37
CA LYS A 108 -10.03 27.24 -7.38
C LYS A 108 -10.57 28.01 -6.17
N ASP A 109 -11.86 27.91 -5.89
CA ASP A 109 -12.51 28.62 -4.77
C ASP A 109 -11.89 28.26 -3.42
N ILE A 110 -11.45 27.00 -3.23
CA ILE A 110 -10.81 26.52 -2.00
C ILE A 110 -9.27 26.58 -2.03
N GLY A 111 -8.67 27.19 -3.07
CA GLY A 111 -7.23 27.42 -3.15
C GLY A 111 -6.37 26.20 -3.50
N VAL A 112 -6.97 25.11 -3.99
CA VAL A 112 -6.27 23.89 -4.40
C VAL A 112 -5.52 24.08 -5.72
N VAL A 113 -6.07 24.89 -6.64
CA VAL A 113 -5.47 25.21 -7.94
C VAL A 113 -5.43 26.71 -8.22
N SER A 114 -4.37 27.17 -8.86
CA SER A 114 -4.11 28.60 -9.14
C SER A 114 -3.69 28.90 -10.60
N GLY A 115 -3.69 27.90 -11.48
CA GLY A 115 -3.17 28.00 -12.85
C GLY A 115 -1.65 27.77 -12.95
N ASP A 116 -1.11 27.79 -14.16
CA ASP A 116 0.30 27.50 -14.49
C ASP A 116 1.30 28.61 -14.08
N GLY A 117 0.80 29.79 -13.69
CA GLY A 117 1.62 30.95 -13.34
C GLY A 117 2.28 31.68 -14.52
N VAL A 118 2.09 31.20 -15.76
CA VAL A 118 2.65 31.80 -16.98
C VAL A 118 1.53 32.39 -17.84
N THR A 119 0.55 31.56 -18.20
CA THR A 119 -0.62 31.94 -18.99
C THR A 119 -1.86 32.12 -18.13
N GLY A 120 -1.83 31.62 -16.90
CA GLY A 120 -2.99 31.52 -16.01
C GLY A 120 -3.91 30.35 -16.36
N ASN A 121 -3.51 29.46 -17.28
CA ASN A 121 -4.31 28.30 -17.68
C ASN A 121 -4.29 27.19 -16.62
N PHE A 122 -5.35 26.37 -16.59
CA PHE A 122 -5.44 25.18 -15.74
C PHE A 122 -4.74 23.96 -16.35
N GLU A 123 -4.72 23.86 -17.68
CA GLU A 123 -4.19 22.76 -18.49
C GLU A 123 -4.87 21.40 -18.23
N GLY A 124 -6.21 21.38 -18.23
CA GLY A 124 -6.98 20.20 -17.82
C GLY A 124 -6.69 18.90 -18.59
N SER A 125 -6.30 19.00 -19.86
CA SER A 125 -6.00 17.85 -20.72
C SER A 125 -4.58 17.28 -20.54
N ARG A 126 -3.68 18.00 -19.88
CA ARG A 126 -2.32 17.52 -19.63
C ARG A 126 -2.34 16.42 -18.57
N ASN A 127 -1.49 15.41 -18.72
CA ASN A 127 -1.29 14.41 -17.68
C ASN A 127 -0.83 15.06 -16.37
N VAL A 128 -1.46 14.66 -15.28
CA VAL A 128 -1.03 15.09 -13.94
C VAL A 128 0.23 14.34 -13.55
N ASN A 129 1.19 15.03 -12.95
CA ASN A 129 2.37 14.38 -12.35
C ASN A 129 2.19 14.14 -10.85
N LEU A 130 3.10 13.36 -10.26
CA LEU A 130 3.05 12.99 -8.85
C LEU A 130 2.89 14.20 -7.91
N VAL A 131 3.77 15.19 -8.04
CA VAL A 131 3.79 16.31 -7.09
C VAL A 131 2.62 17.27 -7.24
N GLU A 132 2.11 17.44 -8.46
CA GLU A 132 0.86 18.16 -8.71
C GLU A 132 -0.32 17.44 -8.05
N TYR A 133 -0.38 16.12 -8.21
CA TYR A 133 -1.44 15.31 -7.63
C TYR A 133 -1.42 15.36 -6.10
N LEU A 134 -0.25 15.20 -5.48
CA LEU A 134 -0.09 15.30 -4.02
C LEU A 134 -0.52 16.67 -3.49
N LYS A 135 -0.09 17.76 -4.14
CA LYS A 135 -0.55 19.10 -3.77
C LYS A 135 -2.07 19.21 -3.84
N MET A 136 -2.66 18.79 -4.97
CA MET A 136 -4.10 18.92 -5.16
C MET A 136 -4.89 18.11 -4.12
N LEU A 137 -4.45 16.89 -3.88
CA LEU A 137 -5.09 15.97 -2.94
C LEU A 137 -4.96 16.49 -1.49
N LEU A 138 -3.76 16.78 -1.01
CA LEU A 138 -3.52 17.18 0.38
C LEU A 138 -4.19 18.51 0.74
N LEU A 139 -4.19 19.48 -0.18
CA LEU A 139 -4.91 20.75 0.04
C LEU A 139 -6.42 20.54 0.09
N SER A 140 -6.98 19.66 -0.75
CA SER A 140 -8.43 19.39 -0.76
C SER A 140 -8.92 18.77 0.56
N TYR A 141 -8.07 17.99 1.22
CA TYR A 141 -8.34 17.40 2.54
C TYR A 141 -7.91 18.29 3.71
N ASN A 142 -7.46 19.53 3.46
CA ASN A 142 -7.00 20.48 4.48
C ASN A 142 -5.89 19.91 5.41
N ILE A 143 -4.96 19.15 4.84
CA ILE A 143 -3.84 18.58 5.61
C ILE A 143 -2.94 19.68 6.16
N ASN A 144 -2.61 19.61 7.45
CA ASN A 144 -1.71 20.56 8.09
C ASN A 144 -0.25 20.24 7.74
N LEU A 145 0.35 21.10 6.91
CA LEU A 145 1.72 20.95 6.41
C LEU A 145 2.73 21.82 7.16
N THR A 146 2.36 22.43 8.29
CA THR A 146 3.22 23.41 9.00
C THR A 146 4.58 22.81 9.38
N SER A 147 4.60 21.57 9.87
CA SER A 147 5.82 20.87 10.27
C SER A 147 6.70 20.41 9.10
N TYR A 148 6.21 20.52 7.86
CA TYR A 148 6.87 20.00 6.65
C TYR A 148 7.39 21.12 5.73
N GLN A 149 7.31 22.39 6.15
CA GLN A 149 7.68 23.53 5.31
C GLN A 149 9.19 23.62 5.00
N ASN A 150 10.04 23.19 5.94
CA ASN A 150 11.50 23.36 5.85
C ASN A 150 12.25 22.11 6.35
N PRO A 151 12.10 20.96 5.66
CA PRO A 151 12.87 19.78 6.02
C PRO A 151 14.36 20.00 5.76
N THR A 152 15.21 19.32 6.54
CA THR A 152 16.68 19.41 6.41
C THR A 152 17.32 18.15 5.84
N GLU A 153 16.57 17.07 5.71
CA GLU A 153 17.06 15.76 5.27
C GLU A 153 16.60 15.45 3.84
N VAL A 154 17.46 14.76 3.09
CA VAL A 154 17.13 14.30 1.73
C VAL A 154 16.57 12.88 1.84
N LEU A 155 15.29 12.73 1.48
CA LEU A 155 14.61 11.43 1.52
C LEU A 155 14.83 10.60 0.25
N PHE A 156 14.93 11.25 -0.91
CA PHE A 156 14.94 10.58 -2.23
C PHE A 156 16.17 10.96 -3.05
N GLY A 157 16.71 9.99 -3.80
CA GLY A 157 17.93 10.13 -4.59
C GLY A 157 17.81 11.15 -5.73
N ASP A 158 16.62 11.32 -6.27
CA ASP A 158 16.27 12.23 -7.37
C ASP A 158 15.66 13.56 -6.91
N VAL A 159 15.48 13.77 -5.59
CA VAL A 159 14.99 15.03 -5.01
C VAL A 159 16.03 15.60 -4.04
N LYS A 160 17.07 16.23 -4.60
CA LYS A 160 18.18 16.80 -3.83
C LYS A 160 17.97 18.25 -3.40
N ASP A 161 17.12 18.98 -4.11
CA ASP A 161 16.82 20.38 -3.80
C ASP A 161 15.57 20.48 -2.93
N LEU A 162 15.76 20.74 -1.64
CA LEU A 162 14.69 20.85 -0.65
C LEU A 162 13.96 22.21 -0.68
N LYS A 163 14.30 23.10 -1.63
CA LYS A 163 13.62 24.40 -1.81
C LYS A 163 12.53 24.36 -2.88
N GLN A 164 12.29 23.20 -3.49
CA GLN A 164 11.25 23.03 -4.50
C GLN A 164 9.86 23.25 -3.91
N TRP A 165 8.96 23.86 -4.68
CA TRP A 165 7.61 24.23 -4.21
C TRP A 165 6.79 23.04 -3.70
N PHE A 166 7.10 21.83 -4.19
CA PHE A 166 6.36 20.63 -3.85
C PHE A 166 6.85 19.94 -2.57
N ILE A 167 7.96 20.41 -1.98
CA ILE A 167 8.64 19.71 -0.88
C ILE A 167 7.72 19.45 0.30
N PRO A 168 6.90 20.39 0.80
CA PRO A 168 6.05 20.11 1.96
C PRO A 168 5.05 18.97 1.72
N TYR A 169 4.50 18.87 0.50
CA TYR A 169 3.54 17.83 0.11
C TYR A 169 4.24 16.47 -0.02
N LEU A 170 5.40 16.46 -0.69
CA LEU A 170 6.19 15.26 -0.90
C LEU A 170 6.69 14.70 0.45
N TYR A 171 7.17 15.57 1.34
CA TYR A 171 7.68 15.16 2.65
C TYR A 171 6.57 14.57 3.53
N TYR A 172 5.42 15.23 3.61
CA TYR A 172 4.26 14.70 4.32
C TYR A 172 3.88 13.32 3.78
N ALA A 173 3.76 13.19 2.45
CA ALA A 173 3.34 11.93 1.83
C ALA A 173 4.36 10.80 2.08
N ALA A 174 5.65 11.12 2.06
CA ALA A 174 6.72 10.15 2.34
C ALA A 174 6.70 9.68 3.81
N THR A 175 6.69 10.61 4.76
CA THR A 175 6.80 10.27 6.19
C THR A 175 5.51 9.67 6.77
N THR A 176 4.39 9.79 6.04
CA THR A 176 3.09 9.18 6.40
C THR A 176 2.76 7.94 5.56
N ASN A 177 3.73 7.45 4.76
CA ASN A 177 3.61 6.21 3.99
C ASN A 177 2.52 6.22 2.89
N ILE A 178 2.21 7.41 2.38
CA ILE A 178 1.30 7.63 1.24
C ILE A 178 2.01 7.31 -0.09
N ILE A 179 3.32 7.52 -0.17
CA ILE A 179 4.16 7.23 -1.34
C ILE A 179 5.40 6.42 -0.93
N HIS A 180 5.97 5.69 -1.88
CA HIS A 180 7.19 4.89 -1.69
C HIS A 180 8.15 5.13 -2.84
N ALA A 181 9.45 5.16 -2.53
CA ALA A 181 10.48 5.16 -3.54
C ALA A 181 10.61 3.79 -4.22
N ASP A 182 11.20 3.79 -5.41
CA ASP A 182 11.62 2.58 -6.09
C ASP A 182 12.83 1.90 -5.38
N GLY A 183 13.30 0.79 -5.94
CA GLY A 183 14.47 0.07 -5.42
C GLY A 183 15.79 0.85 -5.48
N SER A 184 15.83 1.98 -6.20
CA SER A 184 16.97 2.89 -6.31
C SER A 184 16.82 4.16 -5.45
N ASN A 185 15.80 4.18 -4.58
CA ASN A 185 15.42 5.32 -3.74
C ASN A 185 14.98 6.58 -4.53
N ASN A 186 14.40 6.43 -5.72
CA ASN A 186 13.85 7.52 -6.52
C ASN A 186 12.32 7.56 -6.47
N ILE A 187 11.73 8.73 -6.69
CA ILE A 187 10.28 8.96 -6.62
C ILE A 187 9.67 9.59 -7.88
N TYR A 188 10.51 10.04 -8.83
CA TYR A 188 10.12 10.57 -10.13
C TYR A 188 9.04 11.65 -10.05
N PRO A 189 9.31 12.79 -9.37
CA PRO A 189 8.27 13.77 -9.01
C PRO A 189 7.52 14.36 -10.21
N ALA A 190 8.16 14.40 -11.39
CA ALA A 190 7.61 14.98 -12.61
C ALA A 190 6.90 13.96 -13.52
N ASP A 191 6.96 12.68 -13.21
CA ASP A 191 6.38 11.64 -14.05
C ASP A 191 4.86 11.62 -13.96
N ALA A 192 4.22 11.28 -15.08
CA ALA A 192 2.77 11.21 -15.19
C ALA A 192 2.21 10.04 -14.38
N LEU A 193 1.15 10.26 -13.63
CA LEU A 193 0.49 9.20 -12.87
C LEU A 193 -0.51 8.42 -13.73
N THR A 194 -0.55 7.12 -13.48
CA THR A 194 -1.58 6.19 -13.93
C THR A 194 -2.81 6.23 -13.02
N ARG A 195 -3.93 5.64 -13.48
CA ARG A 195 -5.17 5.52 -12.70
C ARG A 195 -4.98 4.66 -11.45
N GLY A 196 -4.16 3.61 -11.55
CA GLY A 196 -3.80 2.75 -10.43
C GLY A 196 -3.03 3.50 -9.36
N GLU A 197 -2.03 4.29 -9.75
CA GLU A 197 -1.25 5.11 -8.80
C GLU A 197 -2.07 6.23 -8.17
N VAL A 198 -2.93 6.90 -8.94
CA VAL A 198 -3.90 7.88 -8.40
C VAL A 198 -4.81 7.22 -7.36
N ALA A 199 -5.34 6.02 -7.64
CA ALA A 199 -6.15 5.28 -6.69
C ALA A 199 -5.34 4.92 -5.43
N GLU A 200 -4.12 4.41 -5.58
CA GLU A 200 -3.24 4.05 -4.46
C GLU A 200 -2.95 5.23 -3.53
N ILE A 201 -2.56 6.38 -4.10
CA ILE A 201 -2.23 7.58 -3.33
C ILE A 201 -3.48 8.13 -2.62
N THR A 202 -4.62 8.19 -3.33
CA THR A 202 -5.90 8.61 -2.74
C THR A 202 -6.28 7.72 -1.57
N TYR A 203 -6.19 6.41 -1.79
CA TYR A 203 -6.55 5.40 -0.83
C TYR A 203 -5.73 5.53 0.46
N ARG A 204 -4.41 5.62 0.31
CA ARG A 204 -3.50 5.75 1.45
C ARG A 204 -3.75 7.02 2.23
N LEU A 205 -4.01 8.15 1.57
CA LEU A 205 -4.36 9.38 2.28
C LEU A 205 -5.68 9.21 3.04
N ILE A 206 -6.73 8.73 2.38
CA ILE A 206 -8.06 8.59 3.00
C ILE A 206 -7.98 7.71 4.24
N VAL A 207 -7.27 6.59 4.16
CA VAL A 207 -7.09 5.71 5.31
C VAL A 207 -6.21 6.35 6.40
N ASN A 208 -5.17 7.10 6.02
CA ASN A 208 -4.33 7.81 6.98
C ASN A 208 -5.11 8.87 7.79
N ILE A 209 -5.97 9.66 7.14
CA ILE A 209 -6.68 10.78 7.77
C ILE A 209 -7.96 10.36 8.52
N GLN A 210 -8.59 9.25 8.11
CA GLN A 210 -9.76 8.70 8.80
C GLN A 210 -9.36 7.94 10.08
N GLY A 211 -8.06 7.77 10.34
CA GLY A 211 -7.55 7.10 11.53
C GLY A 211 -7.67 5.58 11.52
N GLY A 212 -8.05 4.96 10.40
CA GLY A 212 -8.16 3.53 10.31
C GLY A 212 -8.88 3.06 9.07
N GLU A 213 -8.34 2.02 8.45
CA GLU A 213 -9.09 0.78 8.40
C GLU A 213 -8.09 -0.27 8.82
N THR A 214 -8.16 -0.72 10.07
CA THR A 214 -7.39 -1.85 10.58
C THR A 214 -7.31 -2.98 9.54
N GLN A 215 -8.40 -3.21 8.80
CA GLN A 215 -8.49 -4.15 7.68
C GLN A 215 -7.53 -3.87 6.51
N LEU A 216 -7.23 -2.60 6.16
CA LEU A 216 -6.20 -2.26 5.16
C LEU A 216 -4.84 -2.79 5.62
N TYR A 217 -4.39 -2.35 6.79
CA TYR A 217 -3.10 -2.76 7.32
C TYR A 217 -3.01 -4.29 7.45
N LEU A 218 -4.10 -4.96 7.83
CA LEU A 218 -4.19 -6.42 7.82
C LEU A 218 -4.06 -7.01 6.41
N SER A 219 -4.73 -6.45 5.41
CA SER A 219 -4.67 -6.93 4.01
C SER A 219 -3.31 -6.70 3.37
N MET A 220 -2.65 -5.57 3.64
CA MET A 220 -1.27 -5.32 3.19
C MET A 220 -0.28 -6.24 3.88
N ALA A 221 -0.46 -6.49 5.17
CA ALA A 221 0.33 -7.47 5.89
C ALA A 221 0.16 -8.86 5.27
N GLU A 222 -1.07 -9.27 4.95
CA GLU A 222 -1.38 -10.54 4.29
C GLU A 222 -0.71 -10.65 2.91
N ALA A 223 -0.79 -9.60 2.09
CA ALA A 223 -0.14 -9.56 0.78
C ALA A 223 1.39 -9.72 0.89
N GLU A 224 2.02 -9.06 1.87
CA GLU A 224 3.45 -9.22 2.12
C GLU A 224 3.79 -10.62 2.66
N MET A 225 2.95 -11.24 3.51
CA MET A 225 3.15 -12.62 3.97
C MET A 225 3.12 -13.64 2.82
N ILE A 226 2.25 -13.43 1.82
CA ILE A 226 2.23 -14.25 0.59
C ILE A 226 3.55 -14.10 -0.16
N LYS A 227 4.05 -12.86 -0.32
CA LYS A 227 5.34 -12.60 -0.98
C LYS A 227 6.51 -13.25 -0.24
N ILE A 228 6.51 -13.27 1.10
CA ILE A 228 7.52 -13.99 1.91
C ILE A 228 7.64 -15.44 1.43
N LEU A 229 6.51 -16.15 1.36
CA LEU A 229 6.50 -17.57 0.97
C LEU A 229 6.98 -17.78 -0.47
N GLN A 230 6.56 -16.91 -1.39
CA GLN A 230 7.01 -16.94 -2.78
C GLN A 230 8.53 -16.73 -2.88
N TYR A 231 9.06 -15.77 -2.12
CA TYR A 231 10.48 -15.46 -2.10
C TYR A 231 11.32 -16.56 -1.42
N LEU A 232 10.85 -17.15 -0.32
CA LEU A 232 11.52 -18.30 0.30
C LEU A 232 11.59 -19.48 -0.68
N ASN A 233 10.49 -19.75 -1.40
CA ASN A 233 10.43 -20.79 -2.42
C ASN A 233 11.40 -20.55 -3.59
N SER A 234 11.53 -19.30 -4.04
CA SER A 234 12.48 -18.93 -5.10
C SER A 234 13.92 -18.76 -4.59
N GLY A 235 14.16 -18.86 -3.28
CA GLY A 235 15.46 -18.62 -2.65
C GLY A 235 15.88 -17.14 -2.60
N ASN A 236 14.96 -16.20 -2.80
CA ASN A 236 15.19 -14.76 -2.69
C ASN A 236 15.08 -14.31 -1.22
N VAL A 237 16.17 -14.46 -0.47
CA VAL A 237 16.18 -14.15 0.97
C VAL A 237 15.97 -12.66 1.26
N ASP A 238 16.53 -11.78 0.43
CA ASP A 238 16.42 -10.33 0.61
C ASP A 238 14.98 -9.86 0.38
N GLY A 239 14.32 -10.39 -0.67
CA GLY A 239 12.90 -10.18 -0.91
C GLY A 239 12.05 -10.65 0.27
N ALA A 240 12.30 -11.85 0.79
CA ALA A 240 11.59 -12.39 1.95
C ALA A 240 11.79 -11.53 3.21
N THR A 241 13.02 -11.07 3.45
CA THR A 241 13.34 -10.19 4.59
C THR A 241 12.62 -8.85 4.50
N ASN A 242 12.61 -8.24 3.32
CA ASN A 242 11.93 -6.96 3.11
C ASN A 242 10.41 -7.09 3.28
N SER A 243 9.81 -8.16 2.76
CA SER A 243 8.38 -8.41 2.94
C SER A 243 8.02 -8.73 4.39
N ALA A 244 8.86 -9.46 5.13
CA ALA A 244 8.68 -9.69 6.56
C ALA A 244 8.65 -8.36 7.35
N ALA A 245 9.63 -7.48 7.12
CA ALA A 245 9.69 -6.17 7.75
C ALA A 245 8.44 -5.31 7.47
N LYS A 246 7.99 -5.28 6.21
CA LYS A 246 6.76 -4.56 5.81
C LYS A 246 5.52 -5.13 6.47
N SER A 247 5.38 -6.46 6.50
CA SER A 247 4.22 -7.12 7.13
C SER A 247 4.13 -6.75 8.62
N LEU A 248 5.27 -6.72 9.33
CA LEU A 248 5.34 -6.35 10.74
C LEU A 248 5.00 -4.87 10.96
N GLN A 249 5.50 -3.99 10.10
CA GLN A 249 5.17 -2.56 10.14
C GLN A 249 3.66 -2.33 9.98
N TYR A 250 3.02 -3.03 9.03
CA TYR A 250 1.59 -2.93 8.82
C TYR A 250 0.79 -3.46 10.02
N THR A 251 1.12 -4.63 10.57
CA THR A 251 0.39 -5.14 11.75
C THR A 251 0.60 -4.30 13.01
N GLN A 252 1.77 -3.68 13.19
CA GLN A 252 2.01 -2.73 14.28
C GLN A 252 1.18 -1.45 14.12
N SER A 253 1.02 -0.98 12.88
CA SER A 253 0.13 0.15 12.57
C SER A 253 -1.32 -0.20 12.89
N ALA A 254 -1.78 -1.39 12.49
CA ALA A 254 -3.11 -1.90 12.84
C ALA A 254 -3.31 -1.99 14.36
N LEU A 255 -2.30 -2.48 15.09
CA LEU A 255 -2.36 -2.64 16.55
C LEU A 255 -2.40 -1.29 17.28
N THR A 256 -1.72 -0.27 16.74
CA THR A 256 -1.79 1.09 17.29
C THR A 256 -3.20 1.67 17.18
N ILE A 257 -3.91 1.32 16.10
CA ILE A 257 -5.27 1.82 15.80
C ILE A 257 -6.33 1.05 16.57
N SER A 258 -6.24 -0.27 16.59
CA SER A 258 -7.24 -1.15 17.22
C SER A 258 -6.59 -2.14 18.18
N PRO A 259 -5.99 -1.65 19.29
CA PRO A 259 -5.19 -2.47 20.20
C PRO A 259 -5.98 -3.56 20.91
N ASN A 260 -7.29 -3.41 21.02
CA ASN A 260 -8.18 -4.34 21.72
C ASN A 260 -8.86 -5.36 20.78
N GLU A 261 -8.70 -5.21 19.46
CA GLU A 261 -9.28 -6.15 18.50
C GLU A 261 -8.44 -7.43 18.45
N THR A 262 -9.03 -8.55 18.85
CA THR A 262 -8.31 -9.83 18.95
C THR A 262 -7.75 -10.29 17.61
N ILE A 263 -8.43 -9.97 16.50
CA ILE A 263 -7.97 -10.25 15.15
C ILE A 263 -6.66 -9.53 14.81
N VAL A 264 -6.49 -8.31 15.34
CA VAL A 264 -5.31 -7.47 15.12
C VAL A 264 -4.13 -7.96 15.93
N GLN A 265 -4.38 -8.29 17.19
CA GLN A 265 -3.39 -8.92 18.07
C GLN A 265 -2.89 -10.24 17.46
N ALA A 266 -3.81 -11.08 16.99
CA ALA A 266 -3.48 -12.35 16.33
C ALA A 266 -2.68 -12.13 15.03
N ALA A 267 -3.08 -11.20 14.16
CA ALA A 267 -2.35 -10.89 12.94
C ALA A 267 -0.93 -10.39 13.20
N ASN A 268 -0.73 -9.58 14.24
CA ASN A 268 0.60 -9.13 14.64
C ASN A 268 1.49 -10.29 15.12
N SER A 269 0.94 -11.25 15.88
CA SER A 269 1.67 -12.48 16.24
C SER A 269 2.01 -13.34 15.02
N ILE A 270 1.11 -13.43 14.03
CA ILE A 270 1.37 -14.12 12.76
C ILE A 270 2.52 -13.45 11.99
N ALA A 271 2.52 -12.12 11.87
CA ALA A 271 3.60 -11.38 11.19
C ALA A 271 4.96 -11.63 11.84
N GLN A 272 5.04 -11.60 13.17
CA GLN A 272 6.26 -11.95 13.91
C GLN A 272 6.69 -13.40 13.66
N ALA A 273 5.73 -14.34 13.59
CA ALA A 273 6.05 -15.73 13.29
C ALA A 273 6.68 -15.89 11.89
N PHE A 274 6.16 -15.18 10.89
CA PHE A 274 6.74 -15.15 9.55
C PHE A 274 8.15 -14.56 9.53
N ASP A 275 8.42 -13.49 10.29
CA ASP A 275 9.76 -12.92 10.43
C ASP A 275 10.75 -13.96 10.97
N HIS A 276 10.37 -14.68 12.04
CA HIS A 276 11.18 -15.78 12.58
C HIS A 276 11.40 -16.92 11.57
N LEU A 277 10.41 -17.26 10.73
CA LEU A 277 10.60 -18.25 9.66
C LEU A 277 11.62 -17.78 8.62
N VAL A 278 11.61 -16.49 8.24
CA VAL A 278 12.59 -15.93 7.31
C VAL A 278 14.00 -15.97 7.91
N ILE A 279 14.14 -15.60 9.19
CA ILE A 279 15.42 -15.67 9.90
C ILE A 279 15.90 -17.12 9.98
N ALA A 280 15.04 -18.07 10.37
CA ALA A 280 15.37 -19.49 10.42
C ALA A 280 15.84 -20.00 9.04
N TYR A 281 15.22 -19.55 7.95
CA TYR A 281 15.62 -19.96 6.61
C TYR A 281 17.01 -19.43 6.28
N LYS A 282 17.25 -18.14 6.54
CA LYS A 282 18.56 -17.49 6.35
C LYS A 282 19.67 -18.18 7.15
N GLU A 283 19.43 -18.51 8.42
CA GLU A 283 20.40 -19.21 9.26
C GLU A 283 20.70 -20.63 8.76
N GLY A 284 19.70 -21.34 8.23
CA GLY A 284 19.89 -22.65 7.63
C GLY A 284 20.75 -22.61 6.36
N LEU A 285 20.68 -21.52 5.59
CA LEU A 285 21.60 -21.29 4.47
C LEU A 285 23.05 -21.07 4.94
N ASN A 286 23.20 -20.42 6.09
CA ASN A 286 24.49 -20.19 6.75
C ASN A 286 24.97 -21.41 7.56
N LYS A 287 24.22 -22.51 7.55
CA LYS A 287 24.47 -23.75 8.32
C LYS A 287 24.49 -23.53 9.84
N ASN A 288 23.84 -22.48 10.33
CA ASN A 288 23.69 -22.22 11.75
C ASN A 288 22.45 -22.95 12.28
N TYR A 289 22.52 -24.29 12.32
CA TYR A 289 21.35 -25.13 12.58
C TYR A 289 20.77 -25.00 13.99
N SER A 290 21.60 -24.64 14.98
CA SER A 290 21.10 -24.31 16.31
C SER A 290 20.17 -23.10 16.26
N ALA A 291 20.55 -22.04 15.55
CA ALA A 291 19.70 -20.86 15.39
C ALA A 291 18.45 -21.17 14.57
N VAL A 292 18.51 -22.10 13.60
CA VAL A 292 17.29 -22.56 12.90
C VAL A 292 16.28 -23.15 13.88
N GLU A 293 16.72 -24.04 14.78
CA GLU A 293 15.84 -24.64 15.78
C GLU A 293 15.24 -23.59 16.72
N ASP A 294 16.05 -22.64 17.19
CA ASP A 294 15.60 -21.56 18.07
C ASP A 294 14.52 -20.70 17.41
N GLN A 295 14.77 -20.25 16.18
CA GLN A 295 13.87 -19.36 15.43
C GLN A 295 12.60 -20.09 14.99
N ALA A 296 12.70 -21.36 14.59
CA ALA A 296 11.53 -22.20 14.34
C ALA A 296 10.67 -22.37 15.61
N GLY A 297 11.31 -22.54 16.78
CA GLY A 297 10.62 -22.57 18.06
C GLY A 297 9.85 -21.29 18.38
N GLN A 298 10.44 -20.11 18.11
CA GLN A 298 9.76 -18.83 18.27
C GLN A 298 8.54 -18.70 17.35
N ALA A 299 8.71 -19.03 16.06
CA ALA A 299 7.60 -19.01 15.10
C ALA A 299 6.44 -19.93 15.53
N TRP A 300 6.74 -21.13 16.02
CA TRP A 300 5.75 -22.07 16.54
C TRP A 300 4.97 -21.50 17.73
N ASN A 301 5.68 -20.90 18.70
CA ASN A 301 5.06 -20.32 19.89
C ASN A 301 4.16 -19.12 19.54
N LEU A 302 4.60 -18.26 18.64
CA LEU A 302 3.80 -17.13 18.16
C LEU A 302 2.55 -17.58 17.40
N ALA A 303 2.64 -18.66 16.60
CA ALA A 303 1.47 -19.23 15.96
C ALA A 303 0.44 -19.77 16.96
N ASN A 304 0.88 -20.44 18.03
CA ASN A 304 -0.02 -20.86 19.12
C ASN A 304 -0.67 -19.66 19.82
N THR A 305 0.10 -18.60 20.08
CA THR A 305 -0.42 -17.36 20.66
C THR A 305 -1.49 -16.73 19.77
N ALA A 306 -1.24 -16.65 18.46
CA ALA A 306 -2.20 -16.10 17.50
C ALA A 306 -3.51 -16.90 17.48
N GLU A 307 -3.43 -18.23 17.41
CA GLU A 307 -4.58 -19.13 17.44
C GLU A 307 -5.39 -19.01 18.74
N ALA A 308 -4.72 -18.93 19.88
CA ALA A 308 -5.36 -18.73 21.18
C ALA A 308 -6.02 -17.36 21.31
N THR A 309 -5.45 -16.34 20.66
CA THR A 309 -5.95 -14.96 20.69
C THR A 309 -7.20 -14.79 19.82
N ASN A 310 -7.20 -15.37 18.62
CA ASN A 310 -8.35 -15.34 17.73
C ASN A 310 -8.42 -16.62 16.87
N SER A 311 -9.48 -17.41 17.07
CA SER A 311 -9.64 -18.70 16.41
C SER A 311 -9.83 -18.64 14.89
N SER A 312 -10.17 -17.48 14.32
CA SER A 312 -10.28 -17.33 12.86
C SER A 312 -8.95 -17.55 12.13
N VAL A 313 -7.81 -17.42 12.83
CA VAL A 313 -6.47 -17.61 12.25
C VAL A 313 -5.95 -19.04 12.38
N ALA A 314 -6.72 -19.97 12.97
CA ALA A 314 -6.25 -21.30 13.36
C ALA A 314 -5.62 -22.09 12.20
N SER A 315 -6.23 -22.06 11.01
CA SER A 315 -5.68 -22.75 9.83
C SER A 315 -4.32 -22.17 9.40
N LEU A 316 -4.16 -20.85 9.47
CA LEU A 316 -2.90 -20.17 9.14
C LEU A 316 -1.84 -20.48 10.20
N ALA A 317 -2.19 -20.39 11.48
CA ALA A 317 -1.32 -20.76 12.60
C ALA A 317 -0.84 -22.21 12.49
N GLN A 318 -1.73 -23.14 12.15
CA GLN A 318 -1.35 -24.54 11.92
C GLN A 318 -0.37 -24.71 10.76
N SER A 319 -0.54 -23.92 9.70
CA SER A 319 0.36 -23.95 8.55
C SER A 319 1.76 -23.44 8.91
N ILE A 320 1.86 -22.37 9.70
CA ILE A 320 3.13 -21.86 10.24
C ILE A 320 3.81 -22.90 11.13
N LYS A 321 3.04 -23.55 12.03
CA LYS A 321 3.54 -24.64 12.88
C LYS A 321 4.16 -25.77 12.06
N ASN A 322 3.48 -26.21 11.00
CA ASN A 322 3.99 -27.27 10.13
C ASN A 322 5.32 -26.86 9.46
N ILE A 323 5.44 -25.60 9.00
CA ILE A 323 6.69 -25.08 8.42
C ILE A 323 7.80 -25.06 9.47
N ALA A 324 7.54 -24.46 10.63
CA ALA A 324 8.50 -24.37 11.72
C ALA A 324 9.03 -25.76 12.14
N HIS A 325 8.13 -26.73 12.31
CA HIS A 325 8.50 -28.10 12.64
C HIS A 325 9.45 -28.71 11.61
N ALA A 326 9.12 -28.61 10.33
CA ALA A 326 9.94 -29.18 9.28
C ALA A 326 11.30 -28.48 9.15
N MET A 327 11.38 -27.17 9.39
CA MET A 327 12.65 -26.45 9.43
C MET A 327 13.54 -26.97 10.56
N ALA A 328 12.98 -27.17 11.75
CA ALA A 328 13.70 -27.73 12.88
C ALA A 328 14.15 -29.19 12.64
N GLU A 329 13.28 -30.04 12.10
CA GLU A 329 13.65 -31.42 11.74
C GLU A 329 14.76 -31.45 10.68
N SER A 330 14.65 -30.62 9.65
CA SER A 330 15.67 -30.55 8.62
C SER A 330 17.00 -30.00 9.14
N ALA A 331 16.98 -29.11 10.13
CA ALA A 331 18.16 -28.61 10.82
C ALA A 331 18.85 -29.74 11.61
N ARG A 332 18.08 -30.50 12.41
CA ARG A 332 18.59 -31.67 13.16
C ARG A 332 19.17 -32.74 12.27
N ALA A 333 18.53 -33.02 11.14
CA ALA A 333 19.03 -33.99 10.16
C ALA A 333 20.29 -33.51 9.42
N SER A 334 20.61 -32.22 9.49
CA SER A 334 21.78 -31.61 8.84
C SER A 334 22.93 -31.30 9.81
N GLN A 335 22.75 -31.54 11.11
CA GLN A 335 23.80 -31.53 12.13
C GLN A 335 24.67 -32.79 12.03
#